data_AF-A0A8H8QTI5-F1
#
_entry.id   AF-A0A8H8QTI5-F1
#
_cell.length_a   1.000
_cell.length_b   1.000
_cell.length_c   1.000
_cell.angle_alpha   90.00
_cell.angle_beta   90.00
_cell.angle_gamma   90.00
#
_symmetry.space_group_name_H-M   'P 1'
#
loop_
_entity.id
_entity.type
_entity.pdbx_description
1 polymer ?
#
loop_
_entity_poly.entity_id
_entity_poly.type
_entity_poly.pdbx_seq_one_letter_code
_entity_poly.pdbx_strand_id
1 'polypeptide(L)'
;MTERTGHYAPPLLAPPIIGAIGAGLIITWSAATPEAQWVGYQILYGVGMGFGMTAENLLSNCLIKGLEQISALRDRARQLAKSDAAEIRKAVEGSGEDVLNEVIKAFNAALRHVWYLALALTLVTILPSFLIKWMNLKKVAKQRAEEKQVAKRQTAETVKEAREVRNMGSTNSATVNRDPPKVHRDLCGLRYDNRFSFASDKPRGITTTCFNDVVLEPLATWVLLLVLLPLLALSLRRTRSNSISSSRLINYRSSTYRNEHKFSGRHSRWRTALDVIYMLLVVAALLMNILQIVRLALADRGAGLLPFNLAGILIVLVLMLLRTPVLRAVNSTILAFWTMLLTFTAVALPGMGKLEGIEDRKGTEYLLSDEKIDVGVQIGLYAVFWLVEASRLVKRSVAARKESRGSAKLPKTPHNDGLAMSRSVEDKAVANA
;
A
#
# COMPACT_ATOMS: atom_id res chain seq x y z
N MET A 1 -15.64 -23.37 -15.71
CA MET A 1 -15.45 -22.90 -17.10
C MET A 1 -13.99 -23.05 -17.58
N THR A 2 -13.01 -22.67 -16.75
CA THR A 2 -11.56 -22.87 -16.96
C THR A 2 -11.17 -24.30 -17.29
N GLU A 3 -11.75 -25.32 -16.64
CA GLU A 3 -11.50 -26.74 -16.95
C GLU A 3 -11.97 -27.15 -18.36
N ARG A 4 -13.06 -26.55 -18.86
CA ARG A 4 -13.60 -26.86 -20.18
C ARG A 4 -12.88 -26.10 -21.29
N THR A 5 -12.65 -24.80 -21.14
CA THR A 5 -12.11 -23.94 -22.20
C THR A 5 -10.60 -23.74 -22.14
N GLY A 6 -9.94 -24.00 -21.00
CA GLY A 6 -8.51 -23.79 -20.82
C GLY A 6 -8.07 -22.33 -20.80
N HIS A 7 -8.99 -21.37 -20.84
CA HIS A 7 -8.67 -19.93 -20.81
C HIS A 7 -9.18 -19.33 -19.49
N TYR A 8 -8.29 -18.68 -18.74
CA TYR A 8 -8.62 -18.04 -17.45
C TYR A 8 -9.20 -16.64 -17.59
N ALA A 9 -8.94 -15.98 -18.72
CA ALA A 9 -9.30 -14.57 -18.92
C ALA A 9 -10.81 -14.34 -19.11
N PRO A 10 -11.60 -15.17 -19.82
CA PRO A 10 -13.06 -14.94 -19.94
C PRO A 10 -13.81 -15.01 -18.59
N PRO A 11 -13.55 -15.99 -17.70
CA PRO A 11 -14.15 -16.00 -16.36
C PRO A 11 -13.71 -14.84 -15.46
N LEU A 12 -12.51 -14.30 -15.67
CA LEU A 12 -11.99 -13.15 -14.91
C LEU A 12 -12.60 -11.82 -15.37
N LEU A 13 -12.98 -11.71 -16.64
CA LEU A 13 -13.65 -10.55 -17.22
C LEU A 13 -15.16 -10.53 -17.02
N ALA A 14 -15.79 -11.68 -16.76
CA ALA A 14 -17.24 -11.76 -16.58
C ALA A 14 -17.74 -10.91 -15.39
N PRO A 15 -17.12 -10.92 -14.18
CA PRO A 15 -17.57 -10.10 -13.06
C PRO A 15 -17.57 -8.59 -13.32
N PRO A 16 -16.47 -7.95 -13.81
CA PRO A 16 -16.50 -6.51 -14.07
C PRO A 16 -17.45 -6.12 -15.21
N ILE A 17 -17.69 -6.99 -16.19
CA ILE A 17 -18.69 -6.75 -17.26
C ILE A 17 -20.10 -6.80 -16.67
N ILE A 18 -20.43 -7.82 -15.88
CA ILE A 18 -21.72 -7.96 -15.20
C ILE A 18 -21.95 -6.79 -14.23
N GLY A 19 -20.91 -6.39 -13.49
CA GLY A 19 -20.92 -5.22 -12.61
C GLY A 19 -21.15 -3.91 -13.36
N ALA A 20 -20.50 -3.70 -14.52
CA ALA A 20 -20.71 -2.52 -15.35
C ALA A 20 -22.13 -2.46 -15.94
N ILE A 21 -22.70 -3.60 -16.36
CA ILE A 21 -24.08 -3.70 -16.83
C ILE A 21 -25.06 -3.39 -15.68
N GLY A 22 -24.84 -4.00 -14.51
CA GLY A 22 -25.64 -3.74 -13.31
C GLY A 22 -25.58 -2.25 -12.91
N ALA A 23 -24.40 -1.65 -12.94
CA ALA A 23 -24.23 -0.22 -12.65
C ALA A 23 -24.96 0.66 -13.67
N GLY A 24 -24.87 0.34 -14.96
CA GLY A 24 -25.58 1.06 -16.02
C GLY A 24 -27.09 1.03 -15.85
N LEU A 25 -27.65 -0.12 -15.44
CA LEU A 25 -29.07 -0.29 -15.15
C LEU A 25 -29.51 0.44 -13.88
N ILE A 26 -28.65 0.53 -12.86
CA ILE A 26 -28.96 1.29 -11.64
C ILE A 26 -28.98 2.81 -11.91
N ILE A 27 -28.15 3.30 -12.84
CA ILE A 27 -28.08 4.74 -13.17
C ILE A 27 -29.38 5.24 -13.86
N THR A 28 -30.20 4.35 -14.42
CA THR A 28 -31.49 4.72 -15.04
C THR A 28 -32.66 4.80 -14.06
N TRP A 29 -32.43 4.62 -12.75
CA TRP A 29 -33.48 4.75 -11.74
C TRP A 29 -34.18 6.10 -11.77
N SER A 30 -35.51 6.03 -11.70
CA SER A 30 -36.39 7.19 -11.53
C SER A 30 -37.27 6.98 -10.29
N ALA A 31 -37.94 8.04 -9.84
CA ALA A 31 -38.82 7.98 -8.67
C ALA A 31 -40.02 7.03 -8.85
N ALA A 32 -40.30 6.57 -10.09
CA ALA A 32 -41.39 5.67 -10.42
C ALA A 32 -40.95 4.20 -10.63
N THR A 33 -39.67 3.87 -10.38
CA THR A 33 -39.14 2.52 -10.61
C THR A 33 -39.73 1.50 -9.62
N PRO A 34 -40.35 0.37 -10.07
CA PRO A 34 -40.93 -0.64 -9.20
C PRO A 34 -39.91 -1.38 -8.33
N GLU A 35 -40.27 -1.75 -7.09
CA GLU A 35 -39.37 -2.39 -6.11
C GLU A 35 -38.69 -3.68 -6.62
N ALA A 36 -39.36 -4.46 -7.48
CA ALA A 36 -38.76 -5.66 -8.08
C ALA A 36 -37.54 -5.34 -8.98
N GLN A 37 -37.56 -4.20 -9.68
CA GLN A 37 -36.41 -3.75 -10.48
C GLN A 37 -35.25 -3.26 -9.61
N TRP A 38 -35.53 -2.72 -8.42
CA TRP A 38 -34.49 -2.30 -7.47
C TRP A 38 -33.65 -3.49 -7.02
N VAL A 39 -34.33 -4.54 -6.56
CA VAL A 39 -33.68 -5.76 -6.06
C VAL A 39 -32.94 -6.47 -7.19
N GLY A 40 -33.55 -6.58 -8.38
CA GLY A 40 -32.93 -7.24 -9.53
C GLY A 40 -31.63 -6.59 -9.99
N TYR A 41 -31.60 -5.25 -10.07
CA TYR A 41 -30.39 -4.54 -10.51
C TYR A 41 -29.29 -4.53 -9.44
N GLN A 42 -29.66 -4.45 -8.15
CA GLN A 42 -28.72 -4.55 -7.04
C GLN A 42 -28.10 -5.94 -6.91
N ILE A 43 -28.86 -7.01 -7.16
CA ILE A 43 -28.31 -8.38 -7.20
C ILE A 43 -27.33 -8.51 -8.37
N LEU A 44 -27.71 -8.06 -9.58
CA LEU A 44 -26.85 -8.12 -10.75
C LEU A 44 -25.53 -7.37 -10.54
N TYR A 45 -25.60 -6.18 -9.96
CA TYR A 45 -24.43 -5.39 -9.61
C TYR A 45 -23.59 -6.03 -8.47
N GLY A 46 -24.24 -6.55 -7.43
CA GLY A 46 -23.59 -7.20 -6.28
C GLY A 46 -22.82 -8.47 -6.68
N VAL A 47 -23.36 -9.25 -7.63
CA VAL A 47 -22.69 -10.41 -8.24
C VAL A 47 -21.42 -10.00 -8.99
N GLY A 48 -21.36 -8.79 -9.55
CA GLY A 48 -20.20 -8.29 -10.31
C GLY A 48 -19.07 -7.68 -9.47
N MET A 49 -19.36 -7.15 -8.28
CA MET A 49 -18.42 -6.32 -7.52
C MET A 49 -17.90 -6.93 -6.20
N GLY A 50 -18.64 -7.86 -5.58
CA GLY A 50 -18.41 -8.19 -4.17
C GLY A 50 -18.79 -6.99 -3.27
N PHE A 51 -19.38 -7.25 -2.13
CA PHE A 51 -20.06 -6.21 -1.33
C PHE A 51 -19.14 -5.03 -0.89
N GLY A 52 -19.35 -3.85 -1.49
CA GLY A 52 -19.88 -2.66 -0.79
C GLY A 52 -19.01 -1.79 0.12
N MET A 53 -17.72 -2.04 0.36
CA MET A 53 -17.00 -1.29 1.42
C MET A 53 -16.62 0.18 1.11
N THR A 54 -16.77 0.68 -0.14
CA THR A 54 -16.34 2.04 -0.51
C THR A 54 -17.47 3.06 -0.69
N ALA A 55 -18.74 2.64 -0.61
CA ALA A 55 -19.89 3.47 -0.98
C ALA A 55 -20.38 4.43 0.13
N GLU A 56 -20.27 4.02 1.40
CA GLU A 56 -20.95 4.69 2.53
C GLU A 56 -20.45 6.12 2.77
N ASN A 57 -19.13 6.32 2.75
CA ASN A 57 -18.52 7.63 2.99
C ASN A 57 -18.82 8.62 1.86
N LEU A 58 -18.90 8.16 0.62
CA LEU A 58 -19.21 9.03 -0.52
C LEU A 58 -20.70 9.39 -0.56
N LEU A 59 -21.58 8.40 -0.32
CA LEU A 59 -23.02 8.60 -0.25
C LEU A 59 -23.38 9.67 0.79
N SER A 60 -22.84 9.52 2.01
CA SER A 60 -23.08 10.45 3.11
C SER A 60 -22.69 11.88 2.74
N ASN A 61 -21.50 12.06 2.15
CA ASN A 61 -21.00 13.40 1.79
C ASN A 61 -21.77 14.06 0.64
N CYS A 62 -22.27 13.28 -0.32
CA CYS A 62 -23.10 13.80 -1.40
C CYS A 62 -24.53 14.07 -0.94
N LEU A 63 -25.07 13.22 -0.07
CA LEU A 63 -26.42 13.38 0.49
C LEU A 63 -26.52 14.61 1.38
N ILE A 64 -25.52 14.85 2.26
CA ILE A 64 -25.47 16.08 3.08
C ILE A 64 -25.59 17.33 2.19
N LYS A 65 -24.85 17.38 1.07
CA LYS A 65 -24.88 18.53 0.16
C LYS A 65 -26.22 18.70 -0.55
N GLY A 66 -26.87 17.60 -0.92
CA GLY A 66 -28.20 17.64 -1.52
C GLY A 66 -29.27 18.10 -0.52
N LEU A 67 -29.20 17.63 0.72
CA LEU A 67 -30.14 18.03 1.78
C LEU A 67 -29.91 19.46 2.28
N GLU A 68 -28.67 19.97 2.31
CA GLU A 68 -28.37 21.37 2.68
C GLU A 68 -28.97 22.40 1.71
N GLN A 69 -29.24 22.00 0.46
CA GLN A 69 -29.91 22.85 -0.54
C GLN A 69 -31.40 23.05 -0.27
N ILE A 70 -32.03 22.15 0.48
CA ILE A 70 -33.44 22.25 0.86
C ILE A 70 -33.53 23.13 2.12
N SER A 71 -34.14 24.31 1.99
CA SER A 71 -34.24 25.30 3.08
C SER A 71 -34.90 24.71 4.35
N ALA A 72 -35.88 23.83 4.20
CA ALA A 72 -36.60 23.16 5.30
C ALA A 72 -35.75 22.13 6.08
N LEU A 73 -34.67 21.61 5.50
CA LEU A 73 -33.90 20.50 6.08
C LEU A 73 -32.44 20.85 6.37
N ARG A 74 -32.02 22.08 6.06
CA ARG A 74 -30.62 22.54 6.15
C ARG A 74 -29.96 22.26 7.51
N ASP A 75 -30.66 22.51 8.61
CA ASP A 75 -30.11 22.35 9.97
C ASP A 75 -30.06 20.89 10.42
N ARG A 76 -30.92 20.03 9.85
CA ARG A 76 -30.99 18.60 10.17
C ARG A 76 -30.27 17.70 9.15
N ALA A 77 -29.82 18.24 8.03
CA ALA A 77 -29.19 17.52 6.91
C ALA A 77 -28.05 16.56 7.34
N ARG A 78 -27.20 16.99 8.28
CA ARG A 78 -26.08 16.16 8.79
C ARG A 78 -26.51 15.02 9.70
N GLN A 79 -27.64 15.18 10.38
CA GLN A 79 -28.22 14.15 11.24
C GLN A 79 -28.96 13.13 10.39
N LEU A 80 -29.81 13.59 9.46
CA LEU A 80 -30.53 12.72 8.53
C LEU A 80 -29.60 11.93 7.61
N ALA A 81 -28.51 12.52 7.11
CA ALA A 81 -27.60 11.80 6.20
C ALA A 81 -26.79 10.66 6.86
N LYS A 82 -26.81 10.54 8.19
CA LYS A 82 -26.25 9.40 8.93
C LYS A 82 -27.30 8.34 9.27
N SER A 83 -28.56 8.63 9.00
CA SER A 83 -29.71 7.77 9.29
C SER A 83 -30.06 6.96 8.04
N ASP A 84 -30.76 5.84 8.21
CA ASP A 84 -31.16 4.99 7.09
C ASP A 84 -32.27 5.62 6.25
N ALA A 85 -32.40 5.20 4.99
CA ALA A 85 -33.38 5.75 4.05
C ALA A 85 -34.84 5.69 4.56
N ALA A 86 -35.17 4.65 5.35
CA ALA A 86 -36.49 4.52 5.99
C ALA A 86 -36.72 5.56 7.09
N GLU A 87 -35.69 5.91 7.86
CA GLU A 87 -35.76 6.95 8.90
C GLU A 87 -35.84 8.34 8.29
N ILE A 88 -35.10 8.57 7.19
CA ILE A 88 -35.16 9.83 6.43
C ILE A 88 -36.57 10.04 5.87
N ARG A 89 -37.20 9.00 5.32
CA ARG A 89 -38.57 9.07 4.81
C ARG A 89 -39.57 9.44 5.91
N LYS A 90 -39.53 8.71 7.04
CA LYS A 90 -40.40 8.99 8.20
C LYS A 90 -40.21 10.41 8.76
N ALA A 91 -38.99 10.92 8.76
CA ALA A 91 -38.68 12.26 9.27
C ALA A 91 -39.20 13.40 8.36
N VAL A 92 -39.49 13.11 7.08
CA VAL A 92 -39.89 14.09 6.07
C VAL A 92 -41.36 13.94 5.65
N GLU A 93 -42.00 12.82 6.00
CA GLU A 93 -43.40 12.48 5.66
C GLU A 93 -44.42 13.53 6.14
N GLY A 94 -44.14 14.24 7.24
CA GLY A 94 -44.98 15.33 7.75
C GLY A 94 -44.71 16.72 7.16
N SER A 95 -43.72 16.87 6.27
CA SER A 95 -43.22 18.17 5.78
C SER A 95 -43.78 18.59 4.40
N GLY A 96 -44.70 17.80 3.83
CA GLY A 96 -45.32 18.05 2.52
C GLY A 96 -44.69 17.27 1.36
N GLU A 97 -45.52 16.94 0.36
CA GLU A 97 -45.14 16.09 -0.79
C GLU A 97 -44.02 16.69 -1.65
N ASP A 98 -43.96 18.02 -1.73
CA ASP A 98 -42.90 18.76 -2.45
C ASP A 98 -41.51 18.58 -1.81
N VAL A 99 -41.44 18.59 -0.47
CA VAL A 99 -40.19 18.38 0.27
C VAL A 99 -39.73 16.94 0.14
N LEU A 100 -40.67 15.98 0.18
CA LEU A 100 -40.38 14.56 -0.03
C LEU A 100 -39.79 14.32 -1.43
N ASN A 101 -40.38 14.93 -2.46
CA ASN A 101 -39.88 14.83 -3.84
C ASN A 101 -38.47 15.40 -4.02
N GLU A 102 -38.17 16.54 -3.38
CA GLU A 102 -36.81 17.12 -3.39
C GLU A 102 -35.79 16.27 -2.65
N VAL A 103 -36.16 15.64 -1.53
CA VAL A 103 -35.30 14.71 -0.81
C VAL A 103 -35.01 13.47 -1.66
N ILE A 104 -36.00 12.91 -2.34
CA ILE A 104 -35.81 11.76 -3.25
C ILE A 104 -34.87 12.13 -4.41
N LYS A 105 -35.01 13.33 -4.99
CA LYS A 105 -34.09 13.83 -6.04
C LYS A 105 -32.66 13.96 -5.53
N ALA A 106 -32.48 14.56 -4.35
CA ALA A 106 -31.17 14.72 -3.71
C ALA A 106 -30.51 13.35 -3.41
N PHE A 107 -31.29 12.39 -2.91
CA PHE A 107 -30.84 11.03 -2.64
C PHE A 107 -30.43 10.29 -3.92
N ASN A 108 -31.26 10.34 -4.97
CA ASN A 108 -30.96 9.77 -6.28
C ASN A 108 -29.73 10.44 -6.94
N ALA A 109 -29.54 11.74 -6.74
CA ALA A 109 -28.32 12.43 -7.19
C ALA A 109 -27.07 11.93 -6.45
N ALA A 110 -27.16 11.74 -5.14
CA ALA A 110 -26.04 11.22 -4.33
C ALA A 110 -25.68 9.78 -4.73
N LEU A 111 -26.69 8.91 -4.89
CA LEU A 111 -26.51 7.55 -5.36
C LEU A 111 -25.83 7.50 -6.73
N ARG A 112 -26.27 8.30 -7.70
CA ARG A 112 -25.64 8.35 -9.04
C ARG A 112 -24.14 8.63 -8.98
N HIS A 113 -23.67 9.48 -8.08
CA HIS A 113 -22.23 9.76 -7.92
C HIS A 113 -21.46 8.55 -7.37
N VAL A 114 -22.07 7.81 -6.44
CA VAL A 114 -21.51 6.54 -5.94
C VAL A 114 -21.41 5.53 -7.07
N TRP A 115 -22.48 5.39 -7.87
CA TRP A 115 -22.53 4.49 -9.01
C TRP A 115 -21.53 4.86 -10.11
N TYR A 116 -21.35 6.15 -10.40
CA TYR A 116 -20.32 6.60 -11.36
C TYR A 116 -18.89 6.30 -10.90
N LEU A 117 -18.59 6.53 -9.62
CA LEU A 117 -17.28 6.17 -9.09
C LEU A 117 -17.04 4.66 -9.19
N ALA A 118 -18.07 3.89 -8.86
CA ALA A 118 -17.98 2.44 -8.90
C ALA A 118 -17.81 1.91 -10.33
N LEU A 119 -18.56 2.45 -11.30
CA LEU A 119 -18.39 2.17 -12.72
C LEU A 119 -16.97 2.53 -13.18
N ALA A 120 -16.45 3.70 -12.81
CA ALA A 120 -15.09 4.11 -13.15
C ALA A 120 -14.04 3.12 -12.62
N LEU A 121 -14.18 2.66 -11.37
CA LEU A 121 -13.30 1.65 -10.79
C LEU A 121 -13.39 0.31 -11.55
N THR A 122 -14.59 -0.15 -11.93
CA THR A 122 -14.75 -1.38 -12.74
C THR A 122 -14.10 -1.25 -14.11
N LEU A 123 -14.27 -0.13 -14.80
CA LEU A 123 -13.63 0.12 -16.10
C LEU A 123 -12.10 0.15 -15.99
N VAL A 124 -11.56 0.69 -14.90
CA VAL A 124 -10.12 0.66 -14.61
C VAL A 124 -9.62 -0.77 -14.40
N THR A 125 -10.39 -1.66 -13.76
CA THR A 125 -9.98 -3.07 -13.59
C THR A 125 -9.97 -3.89 -14.88
N ILE A 126 -10.70 -3.46 -15.91
CA ILE A 126 -10.72 -4.11 -17.23
C ILE A 126 -9.42 -3.82 -18.00
N LEU A 127 -8.80 -2.64 -17.81
CA LEU A 127 -7.58 -2.25 -18.54
C LEU A 127 -6.40 -3.24 -18.33
N PRO A 128 -6.08 -3.69 -17.10
CA PRO A 128 -5.08 -4.73 -16.88
C PRO A 128 -5.36 -6.05 -17.61
N SER A 129 -6.63 -6.43 -17.79
CA SER A 129 -6.99 -7.69 -18.46
C SER A 129 -6.61 -7.71 -19.95
N PHE A 130 -6.50 -6.54 -20.59
CA PHE A 130 -5.99 -6.43 -21.96
C PHE A 130 -4.46 -6.41 -22.03
N LEU A 131 -3.77 -6.05 -20.95
CA LEU A 131 -2.30 -6.00 -20.87
C LEU A 131 -1.68 -7.37 -20.52
N ILE A 132 -2.45 -8.27 -19.91
CA ILE A 132 -1.99 -9.63 -19.57
C ILE A 132 -2.09 -10.52 -20.81
N LYS A 133 -0.99 -11.22 -21.14
CA LYS A 133 -0.94 -12.16 -22.26
C LYS A 133 -1.95 -13.30 -22.05
N TRP A 134 -2.89 -13.43 -22.98
CA TRP A 134 -3.94 -14.46 -22.96
C TRP A 134 -3.34 -15.83 -23.26
N MET A 135 -3.22 -16.66 -22.22
CA MET A 135 -2.55 -17.95 -22.32
C MET A 135 -3.55 -19.11 -22.17
N ASN A 136 -3.41 -20.12 -23.03
CA ASN A 136 -4.20 -21.35 -22.94
C ASN A 136 -3.55 -22.31 -21.94
N LEU A 137 -4.16 -22.44 -20.77
CA LEU A 137 -3.71 -23.29 -19.66
C LEU A 137 -3.57 -24.76 -20.07
N LYS A 138 -4.40 -25.27 -20.98
CA LYS A 138 -4.29 -26.66 -21.47
C LYS A 138 -3.05 -26.85 -22.33
N LYS A 139 -2.74 -25.88 -23.20
CA LYS A 139 -1.51 -25.89 -24.01
C LYS A 139 -0.27 -25.82 -23.14
N VAL A 140 -0.27 -24.94 -22.13
CA VAL A 140 0.83 -24.80 -21.17
C VAL A 140 0.97 -26.04 -20.29
N ALA A 141 -0.14 -26.64 -19.85
CA ALA A 141 -0.12 -27.89 -19.10
C ALA A 141 0.45 -29.06 -19.94
N LYS A 142 0.09 -29.14 -21.22
CA LYS A 142 0.64 -30.14 -22.16
C LYS A 142 2.15 -29.96 -22.37
N GLN A 143 2.60 -28.73 -22.61
CA GLN A 143 4.03 -28.40 -22.74
C GLN A 143 4.81 -28.78 -21.46
N ARG A 144 4.30 -28.42 -20.28
CA ARG A 144 4.91 -28.80 -18.99
C ARG A 144 4.90 -30.32 -18.77
N ALA A 145 3.89 -31.03 -19.26
CA ALA A 145 3.83 -32.50 -19.18
C ALA A 145 4.85 -33.16 -20.12
N GLU A 146 5.00 -32.65 -21.33
CA GLU A 146 6.02 -33.08 -22.30
C GLU A 146 7.43 -32.80 -21.76
N GLU A 147 7.68 -31.61 -21.21
CA GLU A 147 8.94 -31.25 -20.53
C GLU A 147 9.23 -32.17 -19.34
N LYS A 148 8.21 -32.50 -18.51
CA LYS A 148 8.35 -33.48 -17.42
C LYS A 148 8.71 -34.87 -17.94
N GLN A 149 8.16 -35.30 -19.07
CA GLN A 149 8.51 -36.60 -19.67
C GLN A 149 9.92 -36.61 -20.26
N VAL A 150 10.32 -35.53 -20.95
CA VAL A 150 11.69 -35.37 -21.47
C VAL A 150 12.70 -35.36 -20.31
N ALA A 151 12.43 -34.61 -19.24
CA ALA A 151 13.26 -34.59 -18.05
C ALA A 151 13.36 -35.96 -17.38
N LYS A 152 12.25 -36.71 -17.28
CA LYS A 152 12.26 -38.10 -16.77
C LYS A 152 13.09 -39.04 -17.65
N ARG A 153 13.00 -38.93 -18.98
CA ARG A 153 13.79 -39.74 -19.93
C ARG A 153 15.28 -39.43 -19.81
N GLN A 154 15.64 -38.15 -19.79
CA GLN A 154 17.02 -37.69 -19.57
C GLN A 154 17.57 -38.15 -18.21
N THR A 155 16.74 -38.13 -17.16
CA THR A 155 17.13 -38.64 -15.84
C THR A 155 17.34 -40.16 -15.87
N ALA A 156 16.48 -40.91 -16.57
CA ALA A 156 16.61 -42.36 -16.70
C ALA A 156 17.83 -42.77 -17.54
N GLU A 157 18.10 -42.07 -18.64
CA GLU A 157 19.29 -42.26 -19.48
C GLU A 157 20.56 -41.95 -18.70
N THR A 158 20.62 -40.80 -18.01
CA THR A 158 21.79 -40.47 -17.18
C THR A 158 21.98 -41.44 -16.02
N VAL A 159 20.93 -41.99 -15.42
CA VAL A 159 21.05 -43.04 -14.38
C VAL A 159 21.60 -44.34 -14.96
N LYS A 160 21.20 -44.73 -16.18
CA LYS A 160 21.79 -45.87 -16.89
C LYS A 160 23.26 -45.64 -17.21
N GLU A 161 23.60 -44.48 -17.76
CA GLU A 161 24.97 -44.08 -18.11
C GLU A 161 25.86 -44.01 -16.85
N ALA A 162 25.35 -43.49 -15.73
CA ALA A 162 26.05 -43.50 -14.45
C ALA A 162 26.23 -44.91 -13.85
N ARG A 163 25.35 -45.86 -14.17
CA ARG A 163 25.48 -47.26 -13.77
C ARG A 163 26.53 -47.98 -14.62
N GLU A 164 26.61 -47.66 -15.91
CA GLU A 164 27.66 -48.16 -16.81
C GLU A 164 29.04 -47.60 -16.46
N VAL A 165 29.15 -46.29 -16.19
CA VAL A 165 30.39 -45.64 -15.75
C VAL A 165 30.83 -46.14 -14.37
N ARG A 166 29.91 -46.52 -13.47
CA ARG A 166 30.27 -47.17 -12.20
C ARG A 166 30.86 -48.57 -12.40
N ASN A 167 30.44 -49.28 -13.44
CA ASN A 167 30.91 -50.63 -13.75
C ASN A 167 32.23 -50.63 -14.54
N MET A 168 32.57 -49.53 -15.23
CA MET A 168 33.88 -49.33 -15.84
C MET A 168 34.78 -48.52 -14.90
N GLY A 169 35.75 -49.20 -14.27
CA GLY A 169 36.71 -48.55 -13.38
C GLY A 169 37.48 -47.40 -14.07
N SER A 170 37.19 -46.17 -13.63
CA SER A 170 37.99 -44.93 -13.73
C SER A 170 38.51 -44.48 -15.11
N THR A 171 37.94 -43.40 -15.65
CA THR A 171 38.52 -42.03 -15.68
C THR A 171 37.73 -41.17 -16.68
N ASN A 172 37.60 -39.88 -16.38
CA ASN A 172 37.02 -38.81 -17.20
C ASN A 172 35.49 -38.65 -17.10
N SER A 173 35.06 -38.02 -16.01
CA SER A 173 33.70 -37.52 -15.87
C SER A 173 33.50 -36.27 -16.73
N ALA A 174 32.98 -36.44 -17.94
CA ALA A 174 32.38 -35.37 -18.72
C ALA A 174 31.08 -34.90 -18.03
N THR A 175 30.88 -33.59 -18.00
CA THR A 175 29.84 -32.87 -17.26
C THR A 175 28.43 -33.11 -17.80
N VAL A 176 27.70 -34.01 -17.15
CA VAL A 176 26.23 -34.10 -17.24
C VAL A 176 25.63 -33.02 -16.33
N ASN A 177 24.77 -32.17 -16.88
CA ASN A 177 24.05 -31.12 -16.15
C ASN A 177 22.97 -31.73 -15.25
N ARG A 178 23.40 -32.35 -14.14
CA ARG A 178 22.55 -32.72 -13.01
C ARG A 178 22.51 -31.53 -12.06
N ASP A 179 21.31 -31.16 -11.61
CA ASP A 179 21.18 -30.30 -10.42
C ASP A 179 22.14 -30.87 -9.36
N PRO A 180 23.05 -30.04 -8.82
CA PRO A 180 24.07 -30.54 -7.90
C PRO A 180 23.43 -31.08 -6.61
N PRO A 181 24.13 -31.98 -5.87
CA PRO A 181 23.60 -32.57 -4.65
C PRO A 181 23.20 -31.50 -3.65
N LYS A 182 21.96 -31.58 -3.16
CA LYS A 182 21.35 -30.63 -2.21
C LYS A 182 21.63 -31.08 -0.78
N VAL A 183 21.84 -30.11 0.11
CA VAL A 183 22.05 -30.37 1.54
C VAL A 183 20.88 -29.77 2.31
N HIS A 184 20.33 -30.52 3.28
CA HIS A 184 19.26 -30.04 4.13
C HIS A 184 19.80 -29.16 5.27
N ARG A 185 19.05 -28.12 5.64
CA ARG A 185 19.35 -27.24 6.77
C ARG A 185 18.06 -26.75 7.42
N ASP A 186 17.96 -26.81 8.74
CA ASP A 186 16.69 -26.66 9.48
C ASP A 186 15.88 -25.38 9.17
N LEU A 187 16.52 -24.25 8.81
CA LEU A 187 15.85 -23.00 8.42
C LEU A 187 15.67 -22.80 6.91
N CYS A 188 16.52 -23.44 6.11
CA CYS A 188 16.65 -23.18 4.67
C CYS A 188 16.38 -24.43 3.84
N GLY A 189 15.73 -25.44 4.40
CA GLY A 189 15.30 -26.65 3.71
C GLY A 189 16.40 -27.28 2.85
N LEU A 190 16.02 -27.77 1.67
CA LEU A 190 16.93 -28.38 0.70
C LEU A 190 17.42 -27.35 -0.32
N ARG A 191 18.72 -26.98 -0.23
CA ARG A 191 19.37 -26.07 -1.20
C ARG A 191 20.77 -26.56 -1.57
N TYR A 192 21.23 -26.18 -2.76
CA TYR A 192 22.58 -26.50 -3.21
C TYR A 192 23.66 -25.77 -2.41
N ASP A 193 23.43 -24.50 -2.08
CA ASP A 193 24.38 -23.64 -1.39
C ASP A 193 24.52 -23.93 0.11
N ASN A 194 23.63 -24.74 0.70
CA ASN A 194 23.72 -25.21 2.08
C ASN A 194 25.00 -26.01 2.38
N ARG A 195 25.70 -26.51 1.35
CA ARG A 195 27.02 -27.16 1.48
C ARG A 195 28.14 -26.19 1.87
N PHE A 196 27.91 -24.89 1.69
CA PHE A 196 28.88 -23.85 1.99
C PHE A 196 28.55 -23.19 3.34
N SER A 197 29.58 -22.77 4.07
CA SER A 197 29.38 -21.97 5.29
C SER A 197 28.70 -20.64 4.96
N PHE A 198 28.02 -20.04 5.93
CA PHE A 198 27.32 -18.76 5.77
C PHE A 198 28.22 -17.62 5.26
N ALA A 199 29.52 -17.65 5.58
CA ALA A 199 30.52 -16.64 5.21
C ALA A 199 31.41 -17.07 4.03
N SER A 200 31.01 -18.09 3.25
CA SER A 200 31.83 -18.63 2.18
C SER A 200 31.57 -17.92 0.84
N ASP A 201 32.60 -17.25 0.30
CA ASP A 201 32.58 -16.64 -1.05
C ASP A 201 32.71 -17.65 -2.21
N LYS A 202 32.79 -18.95 -1.89
CA LYS A 202 33.02 -20.03 -2.86
C LYS A 202 31.96 -20.17 -3.98
N PRO A 203 30.68 -19.79 -3.84
CA PRO A 203 29.79 -19.68 -4.99
C PRO A 203 30.06 -18.35 -5.74
N ARG A 204 31.24 -18.26 -6.38
CA ARG A 204 31.62 -17.16 -7.29
C ARG A 204 31.47 -15.75 -6.68
N GLY A 205 31.77 -15.55 -5.40
CA GLY A 205 31.82 -14.24 -4.74
C GLY A 205 30.47 -13.59 -4.43
N ILE A 206 29.42 -14.37 -4.15
CA ILE A 206 28.14 -13.86 -3.65
C ILE A 206 27.72 -14.65 -2.41
N THR A 207 26.98 -13.99 -1.51
CA THR A 207 26.36 -14.60 -0.34
C THR A 207 25.42 -15.75 -0.71
N THR A 208 25.34 -16.74 0.16
CA THR A 208 24.38 -17.86 0.01
C THR A 208 22.94 -17.36 0.14
N THR A 209 22.00 -17.98 -0.58
CA THR A 209 20.57 -17.68 -0.49
C THR A 209 20.05 -17.88 0.93
N CYS A 210 20.52 -18.92 1.63
CA CYS A 210 20.18 -19.15 3.03
C CYS A 210 20.68 -18.01 3.94
N PHE A 211 21.87 -17.46 3.70
CA PHE A 211 22.34 -16.28 4.42
C PHE A 211 21.44 -15.06 4.17
N ASN A 212 20.99 -14.87 2.93
CA ASN A 212 20.13 -13.75 2.60
C ASN A 212 18.79 -13.82 3.36
N ASP A 213 18.14 -14.98 3.35
CA ASP A 213 16.82 -15.18 3.96
C ASP A 213 16.84 -15.22 5.50
N VAL A 214 17.99 -15.55 6.10
CA VAL A 214 18.13 -15.70 7.56
C VAL A 214 18.75 -14.47 8.21
N VAL A 215 19.70 -13.82 7.54
CA VAL A 215 20.51 -12.74 8.11
C VAL A 215 20.26 -11.43 7.39
N LEU A 216 20.49 -11.38 6.08
CA LEU A 216 20.57 -10.12 5.35
C LEU A 216 19.23 -9.38 5.29
N GLU A 217 18.16 -10.06 4.87
CA GLU A 217 16.84 -9.42 4.77
C GLU A 217 16.22 -9.13 6.14
N PRO A 218 16.22 -10.07 7.13
CA PRO A 218 15.72 -9.79 8.48
C PRO A 218 16.42 -8.65 9.21
N LEU A 219 17.64 -8.28 8.79
CA LEU A 219 18.41 -7.20 9.40
C LEU A 219 17.67 -5.86 9.36
N ALA A 220 16.92 -5.56 8.29
CA ALA A 220 16.11 -4.35 8.22
C ALA A 220 15.08 -4.28 9.37
N THR A 221 14.44 -5.41 9.68
CA THR A 221 13.45 -5.52 10.76
C THR A 221 14.12 -5.46 12.13
N TRP A 222 15.29 -6.09 12.29
CA TRP A 222 16.07 -5.99 13.53
C TRP A 222 16.49 -4.56 13.83
N VAL A 223 17.00 -3.83 12.83
CA VAL A 223 17.37 -2.41 12.99
C VAL A 223 16.14 -1.56 13.30
N LEU A 224 14.99 -1.84 12.68
CA LEU A 224 13.74 -1.17 13.01
C LEU A 224 13.38 -1.36 14.49
N LEU A 225 13.40 -2.59 14.98
CA LEU A 225 12.99 -2.94 16.34
C LEU A 225 13.98 -2.46 17.42
N LEU A 226 15.27 -2.67 17.21
CA LEU A 226 16.30 -2.45 18.23
C LEU A 226 16.88 -1.04 18.22
N VAL A 227 16.77 -0.31 17.10
CA VAL A 227 17.38 1.01 16.94
C VAL A 227 16.33 2.07 16.63
N LEU A 228 15.60 1.92 15.52
CA LEU A 228 14.74 3.01 15.04
C LEU A 228 13.52 3.26 15.93
N LEU A 229 12.86 2.22 16.44
CA LEU A 229 11.71 2.36 17.35
C LEU A 229 12.11 2.95 18.72
N PRO A 230 13.20 2.51 19.37
CA PRO A 230 13.69 3.17 20.59
C PRO A 230 14.03 4.65 20.38
N LEU A 231 14.70 5.00 19.27
CA LEU A 231 14.99 6.40 18.94
C LEU A 231 13.72 7.23 18.72
N LEU A 232 12.72 6.64 18.06
CA LEU A 232 11.41 7.26 17.87
C LEU A 232 10.68 7.45 19.22
N ALA A 233 10.74 6.46 20.11
CA ALA A 233 10.17 6.54 21.45
C ALA A 233 10.83 7.64 22.31
N LEU A 234 12.16 7.80 22.21
CA LEU A 234 12.89 8.90 22.85
C LEU A 234 12.48 10.26 22.29
N SER A 235 12.29 10.37 20.96
CA SER A 235 11.79 11.59 20.33
C SER A 235 10.39 11.96 20.82
N LEU A 236 9.49 10.98 20.90
CA LEU A 236 8.14 11.15 21.46
C LEU A 236 8.16 11.62 22.92
N ARG A 237 9.02 11.00 23.76
CA ARG A 237 9.19 11.40 25.16
C ARG A 237 9.71 12.84 25.30
N ARG A 238 10.70 13.22 24.48
CA ARG A 238 11.27 14.59 24.50
C ARG A 238 10.23 15.64 24.12
N THR A 239 9.43 15.39 23.10
CA THR A 239 8.35 16.31 22.70
C THR A 239 7.27 16.43 23.78
N ARG A 240 6.90 15.32 24.44
CA ARG A 240 5.94 15.34 25.55
C ARG A 240 6.46 16.10 26.77
N SER A 241 7.74 15.94 27.11
CA SER A 241 8.39 16.68 28.21
C SER A 241 8.46 18.19 27.93
N ASN A 242 8.86 18.59 26.70
CA ASN A 242 8.87 20.00 26.30
C ASN A 242 7.48 20.64 26.32
N SER A 243 6.44 19.87 25.96
CA SER A 243 5.04 20.32 26.06
C SER A 243 4.59 20.57 27.51
N ILE A 244 5.12 19.81 28.48
CA ILE A 244 4.81 19.99 29.90
C ILE A 244 5.53 21.24 30.44
N SER A 245 6.79 21.48 30.07
CA SER A 245 7.51 22.72 30.45
C SER A 245 6.97 23.99 29.79
N SER A 246 6.47 23.91 28.54
CA SER A 246 5.85 25.06 27.85
C SER A 246 4.43 25.39 28.35
N SER A 247 3.85 24.61 29.26
CA SER A 247 2.50 24.89 29.79
C SER A 247 2.41 26.14 30.68
N ARG A 248 3.55 26.77 31.06
CA ARG A 248 3.57 28.08 31.75
C ARG A 248 3.72 29.29 30.82
N LEU A 249 3.94 29.09 29.53
CA LEU A 249 3.96 30.15 28.53
C LEU A 249 3.54 29.52 27.20
N ILE A 250 2.24 29.55 26.89
CA ILE A 250 1.63 29.70 25.56
C ILE A 250 0.10 29.65 25.79
N ASN A 251 -0.46 30.75 26.29
CA ASN A 251 -1.65 31.29 25.62
C ASN A 251 -1.11 32.02 24.39
N TYR A 252 -1.72 31.82 23.22
CA TYR A 252 -1.30 32.35 21.91
C TYR A 252 -0.36 31.48 21.06
N ARG A 253 -0.91 30.43 20.42
CA ARG A 253 -0.68 30.17 18.97
C ARG A 253 -1.64 29.12 18.40
N SER A 254 -2.94 29.37 18.44
CA SER A 254 -3.95 28.60 17.68
C SER A 254 -4.02 28.99 16.18
N SER A 255 -3.00 29.68 15.64
CA SER A 255 -3.08 30.39 14.35
C SER A 255 -2.29 29.76 13.18
N THR A 256 -1.86 28.50 13.24
CA THR A 256 -1.14 27.87 12.10
C THR A 256 -1.82 26.67 11.45
N TYR A 257 -2.97 26.20 11.97
CA TYR A 257 -3.79 25.19 11.28
C TYR A 257 -5.01 25.77 10.54
N ARG A 258 -5.10 27.11 10.40
CA ARG A 258 -6.23 27.77 9.71
C ARG A 258 -5.94 28.19 8.26
N ASN A 259 -4.73 27.96 7.73
CA ASN A 259 -4.34 28.46 6.40
C ASN A 259 -3.86 27.39 5.40
N GLU A 260 -4.19 26.11 5.58
CA GLU A 260 -4.05 25.10 4.51
C GLU A 260 -5.36 24.82 3.73
N HIS A 261 -6.44 25.57 4.02
CA HIS A 261 -7.69 25.48 3.26
C HIS A 261 -7.80 26.50 2.10
N LYS A 262 -6.73 27.21 1.75
CA LYS A 262 -6.72 28.15 0.60
C LYS A 262 -6.24 27.54 -0.73
N PHE A 263 -6.08 26.21 -0.82
CA PHE A 263 -5.89 25.51 -2.09
C PHE A 263 -7.14 24.68 -2.43
N SER A 264 -8.09 25.37 -3.06
CA SER A 264 -9.26 24.89 -3.80
C SER A 264 -9.28 23.38 -4.16
N GLY A 265 -10.23 22.66 -3.54
CA GLY A 265 -11.10 21.61 -4.10
C GLY A 265 -10.53 20.33 -4.75
N ARG A 266 -9.55 20.43 -5.65
CA ARG A 266 -9.10 19.32 -6.53
C ARG A 266 -7.77 18.70 -6.09
N HIS A 267 -6.84 19.53 -5.64
CA HIS A 267 -5.49 19.08 -5.26
C HIS A 267 -5.47 18.30 -3.93
N SER A 268 -6.41 18.60 -3.01
CA SER A 268 -6.58 17.85 -1.77
C SER A 268 -7.11 16.43 -2.02
N ARG A 269 -8.06 16.27 -2.95
CA ARG A 269 -8.64 14.95 -3.28
C ARG A 269 -7.61 14.03 -3.93
N TRP A 270 -6.82 14.56 -4.86
CA TRP A 270 -5.72 13.83 -5.49
C TRP A 270 -4.67 13.38 -4.48
N ARG A 271 -4.34 14.22 -3.51
CA ARG A 271 -3.39 13.86 -2.45
C ARG A 271 -3.91 12.72 -1.57
N THR A 272 -5.17 12.79 -1.15
CA THR A 272 -5.81 11.70 -0.39
C THR A 272 -5.88 10.41 -1.20
N ALA A 273 -6.21 10.48 -2.50
CA ALA A 273 -6.22 9.31 -3.37
C ALA A 273 -4.82 8.67 -3.50
N LEU A 274 -3.77 9.47 -3.66
CA LEU A 274 -2.38 8.98 -3.68
C LEU A 274 -1.97 8.34 -2.36
N ASP A 275 -2.40 8.89 -1.22
CA ASP A 275 -2.13 8.30 0.09
C ASP A 275 -2.85 6.94 0.26
N VAL A 276 -4.09 6.82 -0.22
CA VAL A 276 -4.83 5.54 -0.23
C VAL A 276 -4.14 4.51 -1.14
N ILE A 277 -3.77 4.91 -2.37
CA ILE A 277 -3.03 4.04 -3.30
C ILE A 277 -1.72 3.56 -2.68
N TYR A 278 -0.99 4.46 -2.03
CA TYR A 278 0.25 4.11 -1.33
C TYR A 278 0.02 3.03 -0.26
N MET A 279 -1.01 3.19 0.59
CA MET A 279 -1.34 2.20 1.61
C MET A 279 -1.75 0.85 0.99
N LEU A 280 -2.53 0.86 -0.10
CA LEU A 280 -2.88 -0.35 -0.84
C LEU A 280 -1.65 -1.05 -1.41
N LEU A 281 -0.68 -0.30 -1.93
CA LEU A 281 0.56 -0.87 -2.43
C LEU A 281 1.40 -1.50 -1.29
N VAL A 282 1.45 -0.88 -0.10
CA VAL A 282 2.12 -1.48 1.07
C VAL A 282 1.45 -2.79 1.49
N VAL A 283 0.11 -2.84 1.48
CA VAL A 283 -0.64 -4.08 1.74
C VAL A 283 -0.37 -5.12 0.65
N ALA A 284 -0.31 -4.72 -0.63
CA ALA A 284 0.03 -5.62 -1.73
C ALA A 284 1.45 -6.18 -1.58
N ALA A 285 2.43 -5.37 -1.13
CA ALA A 285 3.78 -5.83 -0.84
C ALA A 285 3.79 -6.86 0.30
N LEU A 286 3.00 -6.64 1.36
CA LEU A 286 2.85 -7.61 2.45
C LEU A 286 2.28 -8.94 1.94
N LEU A 287 1.22 -8.91 1.12
CA LEU A 287 0.63 -10.10 0.52
C LEU A 287 1.62 -10.81 -0.43
N MET A 288 2.42 -10.06 -1.17
CA MET A 288 3.45 -10.62 -2.05
C MET A 288 4.54 -11.37 -1.27
N ASN A 289 4.97 -10.84 -0.12
CA ASN A 289 5.91 -11.54 0.77
C ASN A 289 5.30 -12.85 1.31
N ILE A 290 4.02 -12.84 1.68
CA ILE A 290 3.32 -14.05 2.12
C ILE A 290 3.28 -15.09 1.00
N LEU A 291 2.95 -14.69 -0.24
CA LEU A 291 2.92 -15.60 -1.38
C LEU A 291 4.30 -16.23 -1.65
N GLN A 292 5.38 -15.45 -1.54
CA GLN A 292 6.74 -15.96 -1.68
C GLN A 292 7.07 -17.02 -0.61
N ILE A 293 6.76 -16.73 0.67
CA ILE A 293 6.96 -17.67 1.79
C ILE A 293 6.20 -18.97 1.56
N VAL A 294 4.93 -18.89 1.15
CA VAL A 294 4.11 -20.07 0.86
C VAL A 294 4.71 -20.89 -0.29
N ARG A 295 5.16 -20.25 -1.37
CA ARG A 295 5.80 -20.94 -2.51
C ARG A 295 7.14 -21.58 -2.13
N LEU A 296 7.95 -20.93 -1.30
CA LEU A 296 9.20 -21.49 -0.75
C LEU A 296 8.92 -22.72 0.13
N ALA A 297 7.88 -22.66 0.95
CA ALA A 297 7.47 -23.77 1.82
C ALA A 297 6.99 -24.98 1.00
N LEU A 298 6.16 -24.76 -0.02
CA LEU A 298 5.68 -25.83 -0.92
C LEU A 298 6.81 -26.48 -1.74
N ALA A 299 7.95 -25.80 -1.90
CA ALA A 299 9.11 -26.29 -2.63
C ALA A 299 10.18 -26.97 -1.73
N ASP A 300 9.87 -27.26 -0.45
CA ASP A 300 10.78 -27.84 0.55
C ASP A 300 12.09 -27.06 0.76
N ARG A 301 12.09 -25.75 0.45
CA ARG A 301 13.28 -24.89 0.50
C ARG A 301 13.45 -24.10 1.78
N GLY A 302 12.53 -24.23 2.73
CA GLY A 302 12.52 -23.46 3.96
C GLY A 302 12.35 -21.96 3.71
N ALA A 303 11.66 -21.27 4.62
CA ALA A 303 11.40 -19.84 4.51
C ALA A 303 12.42 -18.98 5.29
N GLY A 304 13.46 -19.57 5.89
CA GLY A 304 14.43 -18.81 6.69
C GLY A 304 13.76 -17.98 7.79
N LEU A 305 14.20 -16.72 7.94
CA LEU A 305 13.53 -15.72 8.77
C LEU A 305 12.71 -14.72 7.95
N LEU A 306 12.39 -15.01 6.68
CA LEU A 306 11.50 -14.17 5.86
C LEU A 306 10.18 -13.79 6.56
N PRO A 307 9.50 -14.69 7.33
CA PRO A 307 8.30 -14.31 8.08
C PRO A 307 8.52 -13.16 9.07
N PHE A 308 9.75 -12.96 9.56
CA PHE A 308 10.08 -11.83 10.44
C PHE A 308 9.97 -10.48 9.72
N ASN A 309 10.24 -10.42 8.41
CA ASN A 309 10.08 -9.21 7.61
C ASN A 309 8.63 -8.72 7.56
N LEU A 310 7.66 -9.65 7.66
CA LEU A 310 6.24 -9.30 7.76
C LEU A 310 5.96 -8.44 8.99
N ALA A 311 6.63 -8.72 10.13
CA ALA A 311 6.49 -7.93 11.34
C ALA A 311 6.98 -6.49 11.14
N GLY A 312 8.11 -6.31 10.45
CA GLY A 312 8.64 -4.98 10.10
C GLY A 312 7.68 -4.17 9.24
N ILE A 313 7.15 -4.78 8.17
CA ILE A 313 6.18 -4.14 7.27
C ILE A 313 4.88 -3.81 8.02
N LEU A 314 4.39 -4.70 8.88
CA LEU A 314 3.19 -4.47 9.70
C LEU A 314 3.38 -3.30 10.67
N ILE A 315 4.53 -3.22 11.34
CA ILE A 315 4.87 -2.11 12.23
C ILE A 315 4.89 -0.80 11.46
N VAL A 316 5.50 -0.76 10.27
CA VAL A 316 5.52 0.43 9.42
C VAL A 316 4.12 0.82 8.96
N LEU A 317 3.27 -0.15 8.60
CA LEU A 317 1.86 0.09 8.28
C LEU A 317 1.13 0.73 9.47
N VAL A 318 1.35 0.22 10.69
CA VAL A 318 0.80 0.81 11.91
C VAL A 318 1.33 2.24 12.12
N LEU A 319 2.64 2.47 11.97
CA LEU A 319 3.23 3.81 12.09
C LEU A 319 2.65 4.81 11.08
N MET A 320 2.27 4.36 9.88
CA MET A 320 1.58 5.20 8.89
C MET A 320 0.14 5.53 9.28
N LEU A 321 -0.54 4.64 10.00
CA LEU A 321 -1.91 4.84 10.48
C LEU A 321 -1.96 5.70 11.76
N LEU A 322 -0.90 5.67 12.57
CA LEU A 322 -0.82 6.43 13.82
C LEU A 322 -0.59 7.93 13.56
N ARG A 323 -1.50 8.77 14.07
CA ARG A 323 -1.31 10.23 14.12
C ARG A 323 -0.41 10.59 15.29
N THR A 324 0.82 11.03 15.01
CA THR A 324 1.78 11.45 16.04
C THR A 324 2.22 12.91 15.86
N PRO A 325 2.57 13.62 16.95
CA PRO A 325 3.07 14.99 16.89
C PRO A 325 4.50 15.09 16.32
N VAL A 326 5.25 13.97 16.29
CA VAL A 326 6.65 13.90 15.81
C VAL A 326 6.73 13.36 14.38
N LEU A 327 5.88 13.92 13.50
CA LEU A 327 5.69 13.42 12.14
C LEU A 327 6.99 13.37 11.30
N ARG A 328 7.98 14.25 11.59
CA ARG A 328 9.30 14.19 10.94
C ARG A 328 10.09 12.94 11.34
N ALA A 329 10.14 12.63 12.64
CA ALA A 329 10.85 11.47 13.15
C ALA A 329 10.23 10.17 12.62
N VAL A 330 8.89 10.07 12.60
CA VAL A 330 8.18 8.92 12.01
C VAL A 330 8.54 8.72 10.54
N ASN A 331 8.44 9.77 9.71
CA ASN A 331 8.78 9.66 8.29
C ASN A 331 10.26 9.32 8.06
N SER A 332 11.18 9.83 8.89
CA SER A 332 12.59 9.44 8.83
C SER A 332 12.79 7.96 9.18
N THR A 333 12.12 7.45 10.22
CA THR A 333 12.14 6.04 10.58
C THR A 333 11.60 5.14 9.46
N ILE A 334 10.46 5.51 8.88
CA ILE A 334 9.84 4.78 7.76
C ILE A 334 10.77 4.76 6.54
N LEU A 335 11.34 5.92 6.18
CA LEU A 335 12.27 6.01 5.05
C LEU A 335 13.53 5.16 5.27
N ALA A 336 14.08 5.17 6.49
CA ALA A 336 15.24 4.36 6.84
C ALA A 336 14.95 2.86 6.70
N PHE A 337 13.78 2.41 7.18
CA PHE A 337 13.34 1.03 7.02
C PHE A 337 13.21 0.62 5.54
N TRP A 338 12.50 1.41 4.72
CA TRP A 338 12.35 1.10 3.29
C TRP A 338 13.68 1.13 2.55
N THR A 339 14.59 2.02 2.94
CA THR A 339 15.95 2.06 2.37
C THR A 339 16.69 0.76 2.67
N MET A 340 16.71 0.32 3.93
CA MET A 340 17.38 -0.92 4.32
C MET A 340 16.76 -2.14 3.64
N LEU A 341 15.43 -2.23 3.62
CA LEU A 341 14.73 -3.33 3.00
C LEU A 341 14.99 -3.38 1.50
N LEU A 342 14.99 -2.24 0.81
CA LEU A 342 15.35 -2.13 -0.61
C LEU A 342 16.79 -2.56 -0.87
N THR A 343 17.75 -2.09 -0.06
CA THR A 343 19.17 -2.40 -0.27
C THR A 343 19.47 -3.87 -0.04
N PHE A 344 18.92 -4.47 1.02
CA PHE A 344 19.22 -5.87 1.37
C PHE A 344 18.53 -6.85 0.42
N THR A 345 17.29 -6.57 0.01
CA THR A 345 16.59 -7.40 -0.99
C THR A 345 17.23 -7.27 -2.38
N ALA A 346 17.74 -6.08 -2.76
CA ALA A 346 18.44 -5.90 -4.02
C ALA A 346 19.75 -6.72 -4.14
N VAL A 347 20.43 -6.98 -3.02
CA VAL A 347 21.65 -7.82 -3.00
C VAL A 347 21.34 -9.29 -3.33
N ALA A 348 20.10 -9.76 -3.15
CA ALA A 348 19.71 -11.13 -3.46
C ALA A 348 19.64 -11.44 -4.97
N LEU A 349 19.37 -10.43 -5.82
CA LEU A 349 19.19 -10.62 -7.27
C LEU A 349 20.45 -11.16 -7.99
N PRO A 350 21.66 -10.57 -7.80
CA PRO A 350 22.87 -11.12 -8.40
C PRO A 350 23.17 -12.56 -7.98
N GLY A 351 22.85 -12.92 -6.73
CA GLY A 351 23.02 -14.27 -6.20
C GLY A 351 22.18 -15.30 -6.96
N MET A 352 20.90 -15.00 -7.16
CA MET A 352 20.00 -15.84 -7.95
C MET A 352 20.37 -15.89 -9.43
N GLY A 353 20.88 -14.78 -10.00
CA GLY A 353 21.39 -14.77 -11.38
C GLY A 353 22.58 -15.71 -11.60
N LYS A 354 23.45 -15.89 -10.60
CA LYS A 354 24.59 -16.83 -10.70
C LYS A 354 24.19 -18.31 -10.52
N LEU A 355 22.99 -18.57 -10.00
CA LEU A 355 22.40 -19.91 -9.87
C LEU A 355 21.68 -20.37 -11.15
N GLU A 356 21.47 -19.47 -12.11
CA GLU A 356 20.90 -19.75 -13.43
C GLU A 356 21.84 -20.68 -14.23
N GLY A 357 21.27 -21.77 -14.74
CA GLY A 357 21.98 -22.85 -15.41
C GLY A 357 22.64 -23.89 -14.48
N ILE A 358 22.62 -23.68 -13.15
CA ILE A 358 23.17 -24.61 -12.15
C ILE A 358 22.04 -25.28 -11.36
N GLU A 359 21.07 -24.49 -10.90
CA GLU A 359 19.92 -24.96 -10.13
C GLU A 359 18.64 -24.31 -10.68
N ASP A 360 18.33 -24.60 -11.94
CA ASP A 360 17.15 -24.04 -12.64
C ASP A 360 15.82 -24.56 -12.08
N ARG A 361 15.86 -25.64 -11.29
CA ARG A 361 14.70 -26.26 -10.64
C ARG A 361 13.63 -26.76 -11.63
N LYS A 362 14.06 -27.18 -12.82
CA LYS A 362 13.16 -27.68 -13.87
C LYS A 362 12.42 -28.92 -13.35
N GLY A 363 11.14 -28.77 -13.05
CA GLY A 363 10.26 -29.85 -12.56
C GLY A 363 9.71 -29.69 -11.14
N THR A 364 10.13 -28.68 -10.37
CA THR A 364 9.53 -28.34 -9.06
C THR A 364 8.36 -27.36 -9.22
N GLU A 365 7.52 -27.24 -8.18
CA GLU A 365 6.36 -26.32 -8.19
C GLU A 365 6.78 -24.84 -8.20
N TYR A 366 7.97 -24.52 -7.69
CA TYR A 366 8.54 -23.17 -7.70
C TYR A 366 9.89 -23.12 -8.46
N LEU A 367 9.89 -22.45 -9.60
CA LEU A 367 11.05 -22.29 -10.47
C LEU A 367 11.96 -21.16 -9.99
N LEU A 368 13.27 -21.25 -10.27
CA LEU A 368 14.21 -20.16 -9.95
C LEU A 368 13.87 -18.87 -10.70
N SER A 369 13.34 -18.97 -11.92
CA SER A 369 12.85 -17.82 -12.70
C SER A 369 11.69 -17.12 -12.02
N ASP A 370 10.77 -17.88 -11.42
CA ASP A 370 9.57 -17.35 -10.75
C ASP A 370 9.97 -16.65 -9.45
N GLU A 371 10.92 -17.21 -8.71
CA GLU A 371 11.50 -16.57 -7.53
C GLU A 371 12.20 -15.24 -7.85
N LYS A 372 12.99 -15.19 -8.93
CA LYS A 372 13.62 -13.94 -9.39
C LYS A 372 12.56 -12.87 -9.72
N ILE A 373 11.44 -13.26 -10.32
CA ILE A 373 10.34 -12.34 -10.63
C ILE A 373 9.67 -11.86 -9.33
N ASP A 374 9.36 -12.77 -8.40
CA ASP A 374 8.72 -12.43 -7.14
C ASP A 374 9.56 -11.41 -6.33
N VAL A 375 10.88 -11.66 -6.22
CA VAL A 375 11.84 -10.74 -5.57
C VAL A 375 11.99 -9.43 -6.36
N GLY A 376 12.02 -9.50 -7.69
CA GLY A 376 12.10 -8.31 -8.55
C GLY A 376 10.89 -7.38 -8.37
N VAL A 377 9.68 -7.94 -8.24
CA VAL A 377 8.46 -7.17 -7.96
C VAL A 377 8.55 -6.48 -6.59
N GLN A 378 9.07 -7.17 -5.57
CA GLN A 378 9.26 -6.58 -4.24
C GLN A 378 10.22 -5.39 -4.26
N ILE A 379 11.37 -5.53 -4.93
CA ILE A 379 12.35 -4.44 -5.10
C ILE A 379 11.69 -3.24 -5.79
N GLY A 380 10.89 -3.48 -6.84
CA GLY A 380 10.13 -2.43 -7.51
C GLY A 380 9.17 -1.70 -6.57
N LEU A 381 8.41 -2.43 -5.75
CA LEU A 381 7.52 -1.84 -4.75
C LEU A 381 8.29 -1.04 -3.68
N TYR A 382 9.39 -1.59 -3.15
CA TYR A 382 10.21 -0.90 -2.15
C TYR A 382 10.86 0.36 -2.71
N ALA A 383 11.26 0.38 -3.98
CA ALA A 383 11.76 1.58 -4.65
C ALA A 383 10.67 2.66 -4.77
N VAL A 384 9.43 2.28 -5.11
CA VAL A 384 8.29 3.21 -5.09
C VAL A 384 8.07 3.77 -3.69
N PHE A 385 8.13 2.93 -2.65
CA PHE A 385 7.94 3.39 -1.28
C PHE A 385 9.03 4.36 -0.83
N TRP A 386 10.28 4.05 -1.18
CA TRP A 386 11.41 4.93 -0.93
C TRP A 386 11.23 6.29 -1.60
N LEU A 387 10.84 6.33 -2.88
CA LEU A 387 10.59 7.58 -3.61
C LEU A 387 9.46 8.41 -2.97
N VAL A 388 8.35 7.76 -2.60
CA VAL A 388 7.22 8.44 -1.96
C VAL A 388 7.65 9.05 -0.63
N GLU A 389 8.33 8.29 0.23
CA GLU A 389 8.75 8.78 1.55
C GLU A 389 9.88 9.80 1.49
N ALA A 390 10.84 9.65 0.59
CA ALA A 390 11.87 10.64 0.32
C ALA A 390 11.23 11.97 -0.12
N SER A 391 10.26 11.91 -1.04
CA SER A 391 9.54 13.11 -1.50
C SER A 391 8.77 13.80 -0.37
N ARG A 392 8.14 13.03 0.53
CA ARG A 392 7.42 13.55 1.71
C ARG A 392 8.39 14.21 2.69
N LEU A 393 9.55 13.61 2.94
CA LEU A 393 10.55 14.16 3.84
C LEU A 393 11.19 15.44 3.30
N VAL A 394 11.50 15.49 2.00
CA VAL A 394 12.04 16.68 1.33
C VAL A 394 11.06 17.83 1.38
N LYS A 395 9.79 17.62 0.98
CA LYS A 395 8.75 18.67 1.01
C LYS A 395 8.61 19.31 2.40
N ARG A 396 8.63 18.49 3.46
CA ARG A 396 8.55 18.98 4.84
C ARG A 396 9.80 19.73 5.29
N SER A 397 10.97 19.26 4.88
CA SER A 397 12.25 19.93 5.18
C SER A 397 12.33 21.30 4.52
N VAL A 398 11.86 21.41 3.28
CA VAL A 398 11.76 22.68 2.55
C VAL A 398 10.76 23.63 3.22
N ALA A 399 9.59 23.13 3.62
CA ALA A 399 8.60 23.94 4.35
C ALA A 399 9.16 24.50 5.66
N ALA A 400 9.83 23.67 6.47
CA ALA A 400 10.45 24.11 7.73
C ALA A 400 11.56 25.16 7.51
N ARG A 401 12.35 25.04 6.44
CA ARG A 401 13.36 26.06 6.07
C ARG A 401 12.71 27.39 5.65
N LYS A 402 11.56 27.33 4.97
CA LYS A 402 10.82 28.53 4.53
C LYS A 402 10.24 29.31 5.72
N GLU A 403 9.73 28.61 6.73
CA GLU A 403 9.24 29.24 7.97
C GLU A 403 10.34 29.92 8.78
N SER A 404 11.52 29.28 8.87
CA SER A 404 12.69 29.87 9.55
C SER A 404 13.18 31.14 8.84
N ARG A 405 13.26 31.13 7.50
CA ARG A 405 13.61 32.33 6.70
C ARG A 405 12.56 33.43 6.76
N GLY A 406 11.27 33.09 6.85
CA GLY A 406 10.19 34.07 6.99
C GLY A 406 10.18 34.76 8.36
N SER A 407 10.52 34.02 9.42
CA SER A 407 10.59 34.54 10.79
C SER A 407 11.78 35.50 11.00
N ALA A 408 12.85 35.35 10.21
CA ALA A 408 13.99 36.27 10.20
C ALA A 408 13.71 37.62 9.51
N LYS A 409 12.54 37.80 8.88
CA LYS A 409 12.17 39.01 8.12
C LYS A 409 11.07 39.87 8.76
N LEU A 410 10.66 39.63 10.01
CA LEU A 410 9.72 40.54 10.69
C LEU A 410 10.40 41.88 11.05
N PRO A 411 9.76 43.03 10.81
CA PRO A 411 10.35 44.34 11.08
C PRO A 411 10.46 44.59 12.59
N LYS A 412 11.58 45.17 13.01
CA LYS A 412 11.80 45.68 14.37
C LYS A 412 10.64 46.62 14.74
N THR A 413 9.94 46.30 15.83
CA THR A 413 9.01 47.24 16.48
C THR A 413 9.78 48.49 16.94
N PRO A 414 9.17 49.68 16.88
CA PRO A 414 9.84 50.92 17.24
C PRO A 414 10.18 50.91 18.73
N HIS A 415 11.40 51.35 19.03
CA HIS A 415 11.92 51.61 20.36
C HIS A 415 10.96 52.54 21.11
N ASN A 416 10.51 52.11 22.28
CA ASN A 416 9.81 52.98 23.22
C ASN A 416 10.90 53.59 24.12
N ASP A 417 11.46 54.72 23.71
CA ASP A 417 12.42 55.46 24.53
C ASP A 417 11.65 56.35 25.50
N GLY A 418 11.55 55.87 26.73
CA GLY A 418 11.19 56.68 27.88
C GLY A 418 12.43 57.32 28.51
N LEU A 419 12.32 58.62 28.78
CA LEU A 419 13.09 59.45 29.73
C LEU A 419 14.53 59.85 29.36
N ALA A 420 14.72 61.13 29.02
CA ALA A 420 15.07 62.17 30.01
C ALA A 420 15.56 63.45 29.31
N MET A 421 14.88 64.60 29.51
CA MET A 421 15.59 65.86 29.74
C MET A 421 14.67 66.92 30.38
N SER A 422 15.17 67.50 31.47
CA SER A 422 14.58 68.58 32.27
C SER A 422 14.57 69.94 31.57
N ARG A 423 13.53 70.74 31.81
CA ARG A 423 13.53 72.20 32.13
C ARG A 423 12.06 72.67 32.12
N SER A 424 11.49 72.97 33.29
CA SER A 424 11.37 74.31 33.90
C SER A 424 10.35 75.20 33.19
N VAL A 425 9.52 75.86 34.01
CA VAL A 425 8.75 77.11 33.79
C VAL A 425 7.22 76.95 33.77
N GLU A 426 6.66 77.22 34.96
CA GLU A 426 5.50 78.08 35.30
C GLU A 426 4.07 77.77 34.80
N ASP A 427 3.21 77.56 35.80
CA ASP A 427 1.91 78.21 36.02
C ASP A 427 0.99 78.54 34.83
N LYS A 428 -0.16 77.87 34.81
CA LYS A 428 -1.47 78.52 35.06
C LYS A 428 -2.60 77.50 35.11
N ALA A 429 -3.09 77.27 36.33
CA ALA A 429 -4.49 76.92 36.53
C ALA A 429 -5.32 78.22 36.52
N VAL A 430 -6.58 78.09 36.10
CA VAL A 430 -7.71 79.03 36.30
C VAL A 430 -7.68 80.32 35.45
N ALA A 431 -8.61 80.42 34.49
CA ALA A 431 -9.62 81.49 34.45
C ALA A 431 -10.42 81.49 33.13
N ASN A 432 -11.75 81.49 33.31
CA ASN A 432 -12.76 82.24 32.57
C ASN A 432 -13.36 81.72 31.25
N ALA A 433 -14.70 81.58 31.37
CA ALA A 433 -15.76 81.94 30.43
C ALA A 433 -16.12 80.93 29.32
#